data_AF-A0A2G1WCD2-F1
#
_entry.id   AF-A0A2G1WCD2-F1
#
_cell.length_a   1.000
_cell.length_b   1.000
_cell.length_c   1.000
_cell.angle_alpha   90.00
_cell.angle_beta   90.00
_cell.angle_gamma   90.00
#
_symmetry.space_group_name_H-M   'P 1'
#
loop_
_entity.id
_entity.type
_entity.pdbx_description
1 polymer ?
#
loop_
_entity_poly.entity_id
_entity_poly.type
_entity_poly.pdbx_seq_one_letter_code
_entity_poly.pdbx_strand_id
1 'polypeptide(L)'
;MGNRPETTDNVRYCGHAMEGELRMELLEQIAPGLLALAGVFVGYFVQLASSHADRKERRHRLNREKFEEVCRCIQESTVEMQTFLGSQGEEALRFNPTAASNAHYLCLIYFPELADVTRDYSNMAAIFRSSLYGSGFRLDVNASIGAQSAINDPDYPKRLEQLQLQRAVVEGLIEELASKYVKA
;
A
#
# COMPACT_ATOMS: atom_id res chain seq x y z
N MET A 1 -60.72 85.45 -36.71
CA MET A 1 -60.53 84.15 -37.41
C MET A 1 -59.16 84.18 -38.05
N GLY A 2 -58.19 83.31 -37.79
CA GLY A 2 -58.14 82.16 -36.91
C GLY A 2 -56.68 81.70 -36.71
N ASN A 3 -56.40 81.23 -35.50
CA ASN A 3 -55.56 80.10 -35.08
C ASN A 3 -54.17 79.84 -35.74
N ARG A 4 -53.15 79.82 -34.87
CA ARG A 4 -51.94 78.94 -34.92
C ARG A 4 -52.35 77.46 -35.02
N PRO A 5 -51.54 76.51 -35.54
CA PRO A 5 -50.44 75.85 -34.79
C PRO A 5 -49.34 75.30 -35.73
N GLU A 6 -48.32 74.51 -35.39
CA GLU A 6 -47.53 74.18 -34.20
C GLU A 6 -46.26 73.51 -34.73
N THR A 7 -45.17 73.71 -34.00
CA THR A 7 -43.92 72.96 -34.04
C THR A 7 -44.13 71.52 -33.56
N THR A 8 -43.73 70.52 -34.34
CA THR A 8 -43.52 69.15 -33.86
C THR A 8 -42.42 68.44 -34.67
N ASP A 9 -41.17 68.69 -34.32
CA ASP A 9 -40.04 67.82 -34.67
C ASP A 9 -39.11 67.74 -33.46
N ASN A 10 -39.41 66.86 -32.51
CA ASN A 10 -38.50 66.43 -31.45
C ASN A 10 -39.07 65.24 -30.65
N VAL A 11 -39.37 64.13 -31.33
CA VAL A 11 -39.67 62.86 -30.64
C VAL A 11 -39.07 61.71 -31.45
N ARG A 12 -37.74 61.52 -31.41
CA ARG A 12 -37.15 60.29 -31.98
C ARG A 12 -35.79 59.82 -31.45
N TYR A 13 -35.27 60.36 -30.35
CA TYR A 13 -33.94 59.97 -29.85
C TYR A 13 -33.88 59.25 -28.49
N CYS A 14 -34.99 59.04 -27.77
CA CYS A 14 -34.94 58.38 -26.45
C CYS A 14 -35.06 56.84 -26.46
N GLY A 15 -35.33 56.19 -27.60
CA GLY A 15 -35.57 54.74 -27.65
C GLY A 15 -34.31 53.87 -27.53
N HIS A 16 -33.19 54.28 -28.13
CA HIS A 16 -31.98 53.45 -28.19
C HIS A 16 -31.03 53.60 -27.00
N ALA A 17 -31.10 54.70 -26.24
CA ALA A 17 -30.27 54.88 -25.04
C ALA A 17 -30.78 54.03 -23.86
N MET A 18 -32.10 53.92 -23.69
CA MET A 18 -32.73 53.16 -22.60
C MET A 18 -32.53 51.64 -22.74
N GLU A 19 -32.47 51.09 -23.96
CA GLU A 19 -32.17 49.65 -24.16
C GLU A 19 -30.71 49.28 -23.83
N GLY A 20 -29.78 50.23 -23.93
CA GLY A 20 -28.37 50.03 -23.58
C GLY A 20 -28.13 50.04 -22.07
N GLU A 21 -28.75 50.97 -21.34
CA GLU A 21 -28.66 51.07 -19.88
C GLU A 21 -29.30 49.86 -19.18
N LEU A 22 -30.47 49.42 -19.63
CA LEU A 22 -31.13 48.22 -19.07
C LEU A 22 -30.29 46.94 -19.25
N ARG A 23 -29.55 46.83 -20.37
CA ARG A 23 -28.66 45.69 -20.62
C ARG A 23 -27.39 45.73 -19.77
N MET A 24 -26.89 46.92 -19.44
CA MET A 24 -25.74 47.07 -18.53
C MET A 24 -26.11 46.74 -17.08
N GLU A 25 -27.25 47.21 -16.57
CA GLU A 25 -27.70 46.88 -15.20
C GLU A 25 -27.97 45.38 -15.03
N LEU A 26 -28.51 44.72 -16.06
CA LEU A 26 -28.72 43.27 -16.04
C LEU A 26 -27.39 42.49 -16.01
N LEU A 27 -26.38 42.97 -16.73
CA LEU A 27 -25.04 42.39 -16.74
C LEU A 27 -24.32 42.58 -15.40
N GLU A 28 -24.46 43.75 -14.75
CA GLU A 28 -23.89 44.00 -13.42
C GLU A 28 -24.52 43.13 -12.32
N GLN A 29 -25.80 42.75 -12.46
CA GLN A 29 -26.44 41.84 -11.51
C GLN A 29 -26.08 40.36 -11.74
N ILE A 30 -25.82 39.94 -12.98
CA ILE A 30 -25.53 38.53 -13.31
C ILE A 30 -24.03 38.20 -13.18
N ALA A 31 -23.14 39.16 -13.43
CA ALA A 31 -21.69 39.01 -13.33
C ALA A 31 -21.19 38.47 -11.97
N PRO A 32 -21.63 38.96 -10.80
CA PRO A 32 -21.21 38.41 -9.51
C PRO A 32 -21.74 36.98 -9.28
N GLY A 33 -22.92 36.64 -9.81
CA GLY A 33 -23.46 35.28 -9.78
C GLY A 33 -22.62 34.31 -10.60
N LEU A 34 -22.18 34.71 -11.79
CA LEU A 34 -21.28 33.90 -12.64
C LEU A 34 -19.88 33.74 -12.02
N LEU A 35 -19.33 34.79 -11.41
CA LEU A 35 -18.06 34.74 -10.68
C LEU A 35 -18.14 33.83 -9.45
N ALA A 36 -19.25 33.89 -8.70
CA ALA A 36 -19.49 33.01 -7.56
C ALA A 36 -19.57 31.54 -8.00
N LEU A 37 -20.31 31.25 -9.08
CA LEU A 37 -20.40 29.89 -9.64
C LEU A 37 -19.03 29.40 -10.13
N ALA A 38 -18.26 30.24 -10.84
CA ALA A 38 -16.90 29.92 -11.25
C ALA A 38 -15.99 29.60 -10.05
N GLY A 39 -16.11 30.37 -8.96
CA GLY A 39 -15.40 30.11 -7.70
C GLY A 39 -15.75 28.75 -7.08
N VAL A 40 -17.03 28.36 -7.08
CA VAL A 40 -17.47 27.04 -6.61
C VAL A 40 -16.89 25.91 -7.47
N PHE A 41 -16.89 26.06 -8.80
CA PHE A 41 -16.31 25.07 -9.71
C PHE A 41 -14.81 24.90 -9.49
N VAL A 42 -14.05 26.00 -9.37
CA VAL A 42 -12.61 25.94 -9.08
C VAL A 42 -12.36 25.28 -7.72
N GLY A 43 -13.13 25.62 -6.69
CA GLY A 43 -13.04 24.99 -5.38
C GLY A 43 -13.29 23.47 -5.42
N TYR A 44 -14.28 23.03 -6.21
CA TYR A 44 -14.57 21.61 -6.39
C TYR A 44 -13.41 20.87 -7.08
N PHE A 45 -12.84 21.45 -8.14
CA PHE A 45 -11.68 20.85 -8.82
C PHE A 45 -10.44 20.76 -7.91
N VAL A 46 -10.17 21.80 -7.11
CA VAL A 46 -9.06 21.78 -6.15
C VAL A 46 -9.27 20.71 -5.08
N GLN A 47 -10.48 20.57 -4.54
CA GLN A 47 -10.81 19.51 -3.58
C GLN A 47 -10.70 18.11 -4.19
N LEU A 48 -11.12 17.95 -5.45
CA LEU A 48 -11.03 16.66 -6.12
C LEU A 48 -9.56 16.28 -6.35
N ALA A 49 -8.74 17.24 -6.80
CA ALA A 49 -7.31 17.05 -6.99
C ALA A 49 -6.57 16.77 -5.66
N SER A 50 -6.87 17.52 -4.59
CA SER A 50 -6.25 17.30 -3.28
C SER A 50 -6.65 15.94 -2.71
N SER A 51 -7.92 15.54 -2.83
CA SER A 51 -8.38 14.21 -2.37
C SER A 51 -7.69 13.06 -3.12
N HIS A 52 -7.37 13.27 -4.40
CA HIS A 52 -6.67 12.28 -5.21
C HIS A 52 -5.18 12.19 -4.82
N ALA A 53 -4.54 13.33 -4.59
CA ALA A 53 -3.17 13.40 -4.09
C ALA A 53 -3.05 12.74 -2.70
N ASP A 54 -3.97 13.05 -1.78
CA ASP A 54 -4.01 12.45 -0.44
C ASP A 54 -4.19 10.93 -0.48
N ARG A 55 -5.07 10.43 -1.35
CA ARG A 55 -5.26 8.98 -1.53
C ARG A 55 -4.01 8.31 -2.08
N LYS A 56 -3.33 8.96 -3.02
CA LYS A 56 -2.07 8.46 -3.60
C LYS A 56 -0.97 8.40 -2.55
N GLU A 57 -0.78 9.47 -1.78
CA GLU A 57 0.21 9.50 -0.69
C GLU A 57 -0.09 8.43 0.36
N ARG A 58 -1.35 8.31 0.81
CA ARG A 58 -1.76 7.27 1.78
C ARG A 58 -1.47 5.88 1.26
N ARG A 59 -1.72 5.60 -0.02
CA ARG A 59 -1.42 4.30 -0.63
C ARG A 59 0.09 4.03 -0.68
N HIS A 60 0.90 5.03 -1.03
CA HIS A 60 2.35 4.89 -1.01
C HIS A 60 2.88 4.62 0.40
N ARG A 61 2.40 5.38 1.40
CA ARG A 61 2.77 5.18 2.79
C ARG A 61 2.39 3.77 3.28
N LEU A 62 1.16 3.35 3.01
CA LEU A 62 0.69 2.01 3.37
C LEU A 62 1.54 0.92 2.71
N ASN A 63 1.81 1.04 1.41
CA ASN A 63 2.65 0.07 0.71
C ASN A 63 4.07 0.03 1.29
N ARG A 64 4.66 1.17 1.64
CA ARG A 64 5.97 1.20 2.28
C ARG A 64 5.95 0.52 3.66
N GLU A 65 4.99 0.88 4.51
CA GLU A 65 4.83 0.28 5.84
C GLU A 65 4.66 -1.24 5.74
N LYS A 66 3.81 -1.70 4.81
CA LYS A 66 3.59 -3.15 4.59
C LYS A 66 4.81 -3.84 4.01
N PHE A 67 5.59 -3.16 3.18
CA PHE A 67 6.83 -3.71 2.63
C PHE A 67 7.90 -3.87 3.72
N GLU A 68 8.05 -2.86 4.58
CA GLU A 68 8.92 -2.92 5.77
C GLU A 68 8.46 -4.02 6.74
N GLU A 69 7.15 -4.23 6.89
CA GLU A 69 6.57 -5.32 7.69
C GLU A 69 6.90 -6.70 7.11
N VAL A 70 6.81 -6.89 5.79
CA VAL A 70 7.26 -8.13 5.13
C VAL A 70 8.74 -8.40 5.40
N CYS A 71 9.60 -7.39 5.23
CA CYS A 71 11.04 -7.52 5.50
C CYS A 71 11.29 -7.96 6.95
N ARG A 72 10.55 -7.36 7.90
CA ARG A 72 10.63 -7.71 9.32
C ARG A 72 10.21 -9.16 9.55
N CYS A 73 9.10 -9.61 8.98
CA CYS A 73 8.65 -10.99 9.13
C CYS A 73 9.66 -12.02 8.58
N ILE A 74 10.35 -11.73 7.48
CA ILE A 74 11.42 -12.61 6.95
C ILE A 74 12.67 -12.64 7.86
N GLN A 75 13.01 -11.50 8.47
CA GLN A 75 14.08 -11.46 9.46
C GLN A 75 13.69 -12.21 10.75
N GLU A 76 12.49 -11.97 11.26
CA GLU A 76 11.93 -12.65 12.42
C GLU A 76 11.85 -14.16 12.20
N SER A 77 11.46 -14.64 11.01
CA SER A 77 11.42 -16.08 10.73
C SER A 77 12.79 -16.75 10.80
N THR A 78 13.86 -16.02 10.48
CA THR A 78 15.24 -16.50 10.64
C THR A 78 15.58 -16.65 12.12
N VAL A 79 15.26 -15.64 12.94
CA VAL A 79 15.51 -15.67 14.38
C VAL A 79 14.68 -16.76 15.05
N GLU A 80 13.42 -16.90 14.65
CA GLU A 80 12.54 -17.97 15.12
C GLU A 80 13.13 -19.35 14.82
N MET A 81 13.60 -19.58 13.58
CA MET A 81 14.19 -20.86 13.21
C MET A 81 15.48 -21.17 13.97
N GLN A 82 16.35 -20.18 14.20
CA GLN A 82 17.56 -20.36 15.00
C GLN A 82 17.24 -20.67 16.46
N THR A 83 16.25 -19.96 17.03
CA THR A 83 15.75 -20.20 18.38
C THR A 83 15.20 -21.61 18.51
N PHE A 84 14.41 -22.04 17.53
CA PHE A 84 13.88 -23.40 17.45
C PHE A 84 14.98 -24.46 17.42
N LEU A 85 15.99 -24.29 16.56
CA LEU A 85 17.11 -25.21 16.46
C LEU A 85 17.95 -25.30 17.74
N GLY A 86 18.00 -24.21 18.52
CA GLY A 86 18.67 -24.13 19.82
C GLY A 86 17.86 -24.68 21.00
N SER A 87 16.53 -24.78 20.86
CA SER A 87 15.64 -25.24 21.92
C SER A 87 15.84 -26.73 22.28
N GLN A 88 15.47 -27.09 23.50
CA GLN A 88 15.66 -28.41 24.09
C GLN A 88 14.38 -28.91 24.77
N GLY A 89 14.24 -30.23 24.90
CA GLY A 89 13.16 -30.84 25.69
C GLY A 89 11.76 -30.34 25.31
N GLU A 90 10.94 -29.99 26.30
CA GLU A 90 9.56 -29.52 26.05
C GLU A 90 9.47 -28.14 25.39
N GLU A 91 10.50 -27.30 25.51
CA GLU A 91 10.51 -25.96 24.90
C GLU A 91 10.38 -26.04 23.39
N ALA A 92 11.06 -27.02 22.79
CA ALA A 92 10.97 -27.38 21.38
C ALA A 92 9.51 -27.56 20.93
N LEU A 93 8.75 -28.38 21.65
CA LEU A 93 7.38 -28.75 21.28
C LEU A 93 6.40 -27.58 21.33
N ARG A 94 6.69 -26.57 22.14
CA ARG A 94 5.85 -25.37 22.29
C ARG A 94 6.17 -24.30 21.25
N PHE A 95 7.31 -24.42 20.56
CA PHE A 95 7.74 -23.43 19.60
C PHE A 95 7.00 -23.59 18.26
N ASN A 96 6.29 -22.54 17.85
CA ASN A 96 5.55 -22.51 16.59
C ASN A 96 5.96 -21.29 15.77
N PRO A 97 6.91 -21.43 14.81
CA PRO A 97 7.33 -20.32 13.97
C PRO A 97 6.19 -19.91 13.05
N THR A 98 5.84 -18.62 13.04
CA THR A 98 4.73 -18.10 12.22
C THR A 98 5.14 -16.96 11.30
N ALA A 99 6.31 -16.36 11.51
CA ALA A 99 6.70 -15.15 10.81
C ALA A 99 6.82 -15.36 9.28
N ALA A 100 7.31 -16.53 8.82
CA ALA A 100 7.37 -16.84 7.39
C ALA A 100 5.97 -16.90 6.73
N SER A 101 4.99 -17.50 7.43
CA SER A 101 3.59 -17.55 6.97
C SER A 101 2.97 -16.14 6.95
N ASN A 102 3.25 -15.32 7.97
CA ASN A 102 2.76 -13.94 8.03
C ASN A 102 3.31 -13.10 6.87
N ALA A 103 4.59 -13.25 6.53
CA ALA A 103 5.18 -12.61 5.35
C ALA A 103 4.44 -13.02 4.07
N HIS A 104 4.16 -14.32 3.90
CA HIS A 104 3.41 -14.80 2.74
C HIS A 104 2.00 -14.21 2.65
N TYR A 105 1.26 -14.17 3.76
CA TYR A 105 -0.10 -13.59 3.77
C TYR A 105 -0.08 -12.08 3.46
N LEU A 106 0.91 -11.34 3.93
CA LEU A 106 1.09 -9.94 3.57
C LEU A 106 1.37 -9.78 2.06
N CYS A 107 2.24 -10.61 1.50
CA CYS A 107 2.54 -10.59 0.06
C CYS A 107 1.34 -10.93 -0.81
N LEU A 108 0.49 -11.89 -0.41
CA LEU A 108 -0.74 -12.21 -1.14
C LEU A 108 -1.68 -11.00 -1.29
N ILE A 109 -1.70 -10.10 -0.31
CA ILE A 109 -2.61 -8.95 -0.29
C ILE A 109 -1.97 -7.73 -0.97
N TYR A 110 -0.71 -7.43 -0.66
CA TYR A 110 -0.07 -6.16 -1.01
C TYR A 110 0.98 -6.27 -2.11
N PHE A 111 1.65 -7.42 -2.25
CA PHE A 111 2.82 -7.61 -3.12
C PHE A 111 2.74 -8.94 -3.87
N PRO A 112 1.84 -9.06 -4.86
CA PRO A 112 1.62 -10.32 -5.58
C PRO A 112 2.90 -10.84 -6.27
N GLU A 113 3.83 -9.95 -6.62
CA GLU A 113 5.15 -10.29 -7.18
C GLU A 113 6.03 -11.11 -6.22
N LEU A 114 5.84 -10.96 -4.91
CA LEU A 114 6.54 -11.72 -3.86
C LEU A 114 5.76 -12.97 -3.43
N ALA A 115 4.51 -13.15 -3.86
CA ALA A 115 3.61 -14.15 -3.28
C ALA A 115 4.11 -15.59 -3.51
N ASP A 116 4.60 -15.91 -4.70
CA ASP A 116 5.09 -17.25 -5.02
C ASP A 116 6.37 -17.58 -4.24
N VAL A 117 7.37 -16.68 -4.23
CA VAL A 117 8.64 -16.93 -3.51
C VAL A 117 8.44 -17.02 -2.00
N THR A 118 7.55 -16.20 -1.44
CA THR A 118 7.23 -16.26 0.00
C THR A 118 6.42 -17.49 0.36
N ARG A 119 5.57 -17.99 -0.54
CA ARG A 119 4.87 -19.27 -0.38
C ARG A 119 5.88 -20.41 -0.29
N ASP A 120 6.82 -20.46 -1.23
CA ASP A 120 7.78 -21.55 -1.34
C ASP A 120 8.74 -21.55 -0.15
N TYR A 121 9.19 -20.37 0.29
CA TYR A 121 9.95 -20.22 1.54
C TYR A 121 9.16 -20.68 2.78
N SER A 122 7.91 -20.22 2.94
CA SER A 122 7.05 -20.60 4.07
C SER A 122 6.80 -22.11 4.11
N ASN A 123 6.54 -22.72 2.95
CA ASN A 123 6.36 -24.15 2.82
C ASN A 123 7.66 -24.91 3.16
N MET A 124 8.80 -24.45 2.66
CA MET A 124 10.09 -25.07 2.97
C MET A 124 10.43 -24.97 4.45
N ALA A 125 10.12 -23.86 5.11
CA ALA A 125 10.28 -23.70 6.56
C ALA A 125 9.40 -24.70 7.34
N ALA A 126 8.16 -24.89 6.91
CA ALA A 126 7.25 -25.86 7.50
C ALA A 126 7.73 -27.32 7.30
N ILE A 127 8.18 -27.66 6.09
CA ILE A 127 8.74 -28.98 5.76
C ILE A 127 10.00 -29.25 6.59
N PHE A 128 10.92 -28.28 6.63
CA PHE A 128 12.13 -28.38 7.42
C PHE A 128 11.82 -28.65 8.89
N ARG A 129 10.92 -27.87 9.50
CA ARG A 129 10.46 -28.07 10.88
C ARG A 129 9.90 -29.48 11.10
N SER A 130 9.01 -29.95 10.23
CA SER A 130 8.43 -31.29 10.33
C SER A 130 9.49 -32.39 10.25
N SER A 131 10.54 -32.18 9.43
CA SER A 131 11.64 -33.14 9.32
C SER A 131 12.46 -33.27 10.60
N LEU A 132 12.60 -32.21 11.40
CA LEU A 132 13.35 -32.24 12.66
C LEU A 132 12.66 -33.05 13.75
N TYR A 133 11.33 -33.09 13.75
CA TYR A 133 10.59 -33.99 14.63
C TYR A 133 10.64 -35.44 14.12
N GLY A 134 10.64 -35.62 12.80
CA GLY A 134 10.73 -36.92 12.15
C GLY A 134 12.10 -37.60 12.25
N SER A 135 13.18 -36.86 12.51
CA SER A 135 14.56 -37.36 12.63
C SER A 135 14.87 -38.07 13.95
N GLY A 136 13.87 -38.54 14.68
CA GLY A 136 14.08 -39.23 15.97
C GLY A 136 14.48 -38.28 17.09
N PHE A 137 13.88 -37.08 17.13
CA PHE A 137 14.03 -36.16 18.25
C PHE A 137 13.61 -36.83 19.57
N ARG A 138 14.44 -36.67 20.60
CA ARG A 138 14.26 -37.26 21.92
C ARG A 138 14.26 -36.19 23.00
N LEU A 139 13.17 -36.16 23.78
CA LEU A 139 12.98 -35.20 24.88
C LEU A 139 13.94 -35.43 26.05
N ASP A 140 14.39 -36.67 26.24
CA ASP A 140 15.25 -37.08 27.35
C ASP A 140 16.74 -36.80 27.09
N VAL A 141 17.10 -36.40 25.87
CA VAL A 141 18.47 -36.08 25.48
C VAL A 141 18.73 -34.59 25.72
N ASN A 142 19.73 -34.28 26.56
CA ASN A 142 20.18 -32.92 26.83
C ASN A 142 21.01 -32.34 25.67
N ALA A 143 20.38 -32.19 24.51
CA ALA A 143 20.93 -31.59 23.31
C ALA A 143 19.81 -30.88 22.54
N SER A 144 20.17 -29.82 21.80
CA SER A 144 19.19 -29.06 21.02
C SER A 144 18.59 -29.88 19.88
N ILE A 145 17.40 -29.50 19.41
CA ILE A 145 16.76 -30.15 18.25
C ILE A 145 17.73 -30.19 17.07
N GLY A 146 18.40 -29.07 16.77
CA GLY A 146 19.34 -28.99 15.67
C GLY A 146 20.52 -29.96 15.82
N ALA A 147 21.08 -30.08 17.03
CA ALA A 147 22.17 -31.00 17.30
C ALA A 147 21.73 -32.47 17.18
N GLN A 148 20.56 -32.82 17.72
CA GLN A 148 20.00 -34.17 17.59
C GLN A 148 19.71 -34.52 16.13
N SER A 149 19.11 -33.58 15.38
CA SER A 149 18.79 -33.77 13.96
C SER A 149 20.05 -33.94 13.12
N ALA A 150 21.10 -33.16 13.36
CA ALA A 150 22.37 -33.29 12.63
C ALA A 150 23.05 -34.66 12.84
N ILE A 151 22.81 -35.32 13.98
CA ILE A 151 23.36 -36.65 14.29
C ILE A 151 22.49 -37.77 13.72
N ASN A 152 21.17 -37.63 13.85
CA ASN A 152 20.22 -38.70 13.55
C ASN A 152 19.71 -38.69 12.10
N ASP A 153 19.86 -37.57 11.38
CA ASP A 153 19.35 -37.39 10.03
C ASP A 153 20.47 -36.98 9.06
N PRO A 154 20.91 -37.89 8.17
CA PRO A 154 21.98 -37.62 7.21
C PRO A 154 21.60 -36.57 6.16
N ASP A 155 20.31 -36.34 5.92
CA ASP A 155 19.82 -35.34 4.96
C ASP A 155 19.67 -33.94 5.59
N TYR A 156 19.89 -33.80 6.90
CA TYR A 156 19.74 -32.53 7.62
C TYR A 156 20.52 -31.37 6.97
N PRO A 157 21.82 -31.52 6.61
CA PRO A 157 22.58 -30.43 6.00
C PRO A 157 21.98 -29.98 4.66
N LYS A 158 21.51 -30.93 3.84
CA LYS A 158 20.89 -30.65 2.55
C LYS A 158 19.56 -29.90 2.71
N ARG A 159 18.73 -30.29 3.67
CA ARG A 159 17.47 -29.59 3.94
C ARG A 159 17.69 -28.19 4.51
N LEU A 160 18.70 -28.01 5.36
CA LEU A 160 19.09 -26.70 5.87
C LEU A 160 19.58 -25.79 4.75
N GLU A 161 20.41 -26.30 3.84
CA GLU A 161 20.87 -25.57 2.65
C GLU A 161 19.69 -25.16 1.76
N GLN A 162 18.74 -26.07 1.51
CA GLN A 162 17.53 -25.76 0.74
C GLN A 162 16.70 -24.63 1.38
N LEU A 163 16.54 -24.64 2.71
CA LEU A 163 15.85 -23.56 3.42
C LEU A 163 16.60 -22.23 3.29
N GLN A 164 17.93 -22.24 3.41
CA GLN A 164 18.77 -21.05 3.24
C GLN A 164 18.70 -20.51 1.81
N LEU A 165 18.69 -21.39 0.80
CA LEU A 165 18.55 -21.00 -0.59
C LEU A 165 17.21 -20.32 -0.85
N GLN A 166 16.11 -20.89 -0.36
CA GLN A 166 14.77 -20.28 -0.51
C GLN A 166 14.69 -18.92 0.16
N ARG A 167 15.32 -18.77 1.33
CA ARG A 167 15.44 -17.45 1.97
C ARG A 167 16.20 -16.45 1.09
N ALA A 168 17.35 -16.85 0.54
CA ALA A 168 18.16 -15.98 -0.32
C ALA A 168 17.39 -15.56 -1.59
N VAL A 169 16.55 -16.43 -2.14
CA VAL A 169 15.66 -16.08 -3.28
C VAL A 169 14.66 -14.99 -2.86
N VAL A 170 14.03 -15.13 -1.70
CA VAL A 170 13.10 -14.11 -1.17
C VAL A 170 13.82 -12.78 -0.93
N GLU A 171 14.98 -12.81 -0.26
CA GLU A 171 15.77 -11.61 0.03
C GLU A 171 16.23 -10.91 -1.26
N GLY A 172 16.70 -11.66 -2.25
CA GLY A 172 17.09 -11.10 -3.55
C GLY A 172 15.94 -10.40 -4.28
N LEU A 173 14.73 -10.98 -4.25
CA LEU A 173 13.57 -10.35 -4.87
C LEU A 173 13.07 -9.13 -4.07
N ILE A 174 13.19 -9.15 -2.73
CA ILE A 174 12.95 -7.98 -1.89
C ILE A 174 13.91 -6.84 -2.25
N GLU A 175 15.20 -7.12 -2.41
CA GLU A 175 16.20 -6.11 -2.78
C GLU A 175 15.91 -5.48 -4.16
N GLU A 176 15.52 -6.29 -5.14
CA GLU A 176 15.13 -5.81 -6.47
C GLU A 176 13.91 -4.87 -6.40
N LEU A 177 12.89 -5.27 -5.62
CA LEU A 177 11.64 -4.54 -5.50
C LEU A 177 11.70 -3.37 -4.51
N ALA A 178 12.73 -3.27 -3.66
CA ALA A 178 12.84 -2.23 -2.65
C ALA A 178 12.75 -0.83 -3.25
N SER A 179 13.37 -0.60 -4.40
CA SER A 179 13.34 0.72 -5.08
C SER A 179 11.92 1.15 -5.47
N LYS A 180 11.02 0.20 -5.78
CA LYS A 180 9.63 0.44 -6.19
C LYS A 180 8.73 0.83 -5.02
N TYR A 181 9.02 0.32 -3.82
CA TYR A 181 8.17 0.48 -2.65
C TYR A 181 8.73 1.42 -1.57
N VAL A 182 10.03 1.71 -1.58
CA VAL A 182 10.70 2.56 -0.59
C VAL A 182 10.97 3.98 -1.09
N LYS A 183 11.23 4.19 -2.39
CA LYS A 183 11.41 5.54 -2.96
C LYS A 183 10.05 6.15 -3.34
N ALA A 184 9.41 6.81 -2.39
CA ALA A 184 8.29 7.74 -2.62
C ALA A 184 8.44 8.92 -1.66
#